data_AF-A0A2G6G6F4-F1
#
_entry.id   AF-A0A2G6G6F4-F1
#
_cell.length_a   1.000
_cell.length_b   1.000
_cell.length_c   1.000
_cell.angle_alpha   90.00
_cell.angle_beta   90.00
_cell.angle_gamma   90.00
#
_symmetry.space_group_name_H-M   'P 1'
#
loop_
_entity.id
_entity.type
_entity.pdbx_description
1 polymer ?
#
loop_
_entity_poly.entity_id
_entity_poly.type
_entity_poly.pdbx_seq_one_letter_code
_entity_poly.pdbx_strand_id
1 'polypeptide(L)' 'VEELTYKTKKRVHNLKYYTWIEQQGHDVEDLNAQWYDYDNYWGKLHQMTAELDRLIVEFNKLIDEA' A
#
# COMPACT_ATOMS: atom_id res chain seq x y z
N VAL A 1 -11.07 18.22 -7.90
CA VAL A 1 -9.94 17.28 -7.71
C VAL A 1 -9.18 17.26 -9.03
N GLU A 2 -7.89 17.57 -9.01
CA GLU A 2 -7.05 17.58 -10.21
C GLU A 2 -6.29 16.25 -10.30
N GLU A 3 -6.31 15.63 -11.48
CA GLU A 3 -5.58 14.40 -11.74
C GLU A 3 -4.06 14.67 -11.79
N LEU A 4 -3.28 13.83 -11.12
CA LEU A 4 -1.83 14.01 -11.08
C LEU A 4 -1.21 13.70 -12.45
N THR A 5 -0.38 14.60 -12.96
CA THR A 5 0.45 14.33 -14.13
C THR A 5 1.46 13.21 -13.83
N TYR A 6 1.99 12.56 -14.87
CA TYR A 6 3.05 11.55 -14.73
C TYR A 6 4.25 12.05 -13.89
N LYS A 7 4.71 13.28 -14.15
CA LYS A 7 5.83 13.89 -13.40
C LYS A 7 5.47 14.08 -11.93
N THR A 8 4.25 14.50 -11.65
CA THR A 8 3.77 14.67 -10.27
C THR A 8 3.67 13.33 -9.55
N LYS A 9 3.14 12.29 -10.22
CA LYS A 9 3.11 10.90 -9.69
C LYS A 9 4.52 10.40 -9.37
N LYS A 10 5.50 10.61 -10.26
CA LYS A 10 6.89 10.18 -10.01
C LYS A 10 7.53 10.93 -8.85
N ARG A 11 7.25 12.24 -8.70
CA ARG A 11 7.71 13.01 -7.55
C ARG A 11 7.17 12.45 -6.24
N VAL A 12 5.87 12.13 -6.18
CA VAL A 12 5.25 11.51 -5.00
C VAL A 12 5.88 10.15 -4.69
N HIS A 13 6.09 9.33 -5.72
CA HIS A 13 6.77 8.04 -5.56
C HIS A 13 8.18 8.20 -4.97
N ASN A 14 8.96 9.17 -5.43
CA ASN A 14 10.28 9.44 -4.85
C ASN A 14 10.18 9.94 -3.40
N LEU A 15 9.18 10.75 -3.06
CA LEU A 15 8.97 11.22 -1.69
C LEU A 15 8.64 10.09 -0.70
N LYS A 16 8.07 8.97 -1.17
CA LYS A 16 7.83 7.80 -0.33
C LYS A 16 9.13 7.22 0.24
N TYR A 17 10.28 7.45 -0.39
CA TYR A 17 11.56 6.97 0.12
C TYR A 17 11.81 7.39 1.57
N TYR A 18 11.60 8.67 1.89
CA TYR A 18 11.85 9.21 3.22
C TYR A 18 10.91 8.62 4.30
N THR A 19 9.67 8.34 3.95
CA THR A 19 8.70 7.85 4.93
C THR A 19 8.67 6.34 5.02
N TRP A 20 8.71 5.63 3.89
CA TRP A 20 8.62 4.18 3.88
C TRP A 20 9.96 3.53 4.19
N ILE A 21 11.05 3.99 3.59
CA ILE A 21 12.35 3.35 3.74
C ILE A 21 13.01 3.83 5.02
N GLU A 22 13.25 5.14 5.13
CA GLU A 22 14.03 5.66 6.26
C GLU A 22 13.26 5.62 7.59
N GLN A 23 11.97 5.97 7.60
CA GLN A 23 11.20 6.03 8.85
C GLN A 23 10.52 4.70 9.21
N GLN A 24 9.96 3.99 8.24
CA GLN A 24 9.20 2.75 8.48
C GLN A 24 10.03 1.48 8.24
N GLY A 25 11.24 1.58 7.68
CA GLY A 25 12.16 0.45 7.50
C GLY A 25 11.74 -0.52 6.39
N HIS A 26 10.92 -0.09 5.43
CA HIS A 26 10.59 -0.91 4.26
C HIS A 26 11.77 -1.07 3.32
N ASP A 27 11.68 -2.06 2.45
CA ASP A 27 12.68 -2.31 1.42
C ASP A 27 12.54 -1.33 0.23
N VAL A 28 13.67 -0.84 -0.28
CA VAL A 28 13.71 0.01 -1.47
C VAL A 28 13.28 -0.75 -2.73
N GLU A 29 13.52 -2.06 -2.78
CA GLU A 29 13.04 -2.94 -3.82
C GLU A 29 11.50 -2.95 -3.87
N ASP A 30 10.84 -3.00 -2.71
CA ASP A 30 9.37 -2.94 -2.61
C ASP A 30 8.82 -1.60 -3.08
N LEU A 31 9.49 -0.49 -2.73
CA LEU A 31 9.13 0.82 -3.24
C LEU A 31 9.23 0.86 -4.76
N ASN A 32 10.32 0.36 -5.34
CA ASN A 32 10.53 0.33 -6.79
C ASN A 32 9.49 -0.53 -7.53
N ALA A 33 9.10 -1.67 -6.93
CA ALA A 33 8.08 -2.56 -7.48
C ALA A 33 6.73 -1.85 -7.65
N GLN A 34 6.36 -0.92 -6.76
CA GLN A 34 5.15 -0.11 -6.91
C GLN A 34 5.09 0.70 -8.22
N TRP A 35 6.24 0.98 -8.84
CA TRP A 35 6.33 1.77 -10.08
C TRP A 35 6.64 0.91 -11.31
N TYR A 36 7.63 0.04 -11.23
CA TYR A 36 8.10 -0.75 -12.37
C TYR A 36 7.36 -2.08 -12.54
N ASP A 37 6.77 -2.60 -11.46
CA ASP A 37 5.98 -3.83 -11.43
C ASP A 37 4.53 -3.52 -11.01
N TYR A 38 4.00 -2.40 -11.50
CA TYR A 38 2.73 -1.82 -11.06
C TYR A 38 1.57 -2.83 -11.05
N ASP A 39 1.36 -3.53 -12.17
CA ASP A 39 0.21 -4.43 -12.33
C ASP A 39 0.26 -5.61 -11.36
N ASN A 40 1.44 -6.21 -11.16
CA ASN A 40 1.58 -7.33 -10.24
C ASN A 40 1.57 -6.88 -8.78
N TYR A 41 2.25 -5.78 -8.45
CA TYR A 41 2.33 -5.27 -7.08
C TYR A 41 0.93 -4.91 -6.56
N TRP A 42 0.22 -4.04 -7.28
CA TRP A 42 -1.12 -3.60 -6.88
C TRP A 42 -2.17 -4.67 -7.12
N GLY A 43 -2.03 -5.49 -8.17
CA GLY A 43 -2.92 -6.61 -8.44
C GLY A 43 -2.94 -7.64 -7.31
N LYS A 44 -1.77 -8.00 -6.75
CA LYS A 44 -1.68 -8.87 -5.57
C LYS A 44 -2.35 -8.25 -4.35
N LEU A 45 -2.12 -6.96 -4.10
CA LEU A 45 -2.72 -6.26 -2.96
C LEU A 45 -4.26 -6.27 -3.04
N HIS A 46 -4.82 -6.05 -4.22
CA HIS A 46 -6.28 -6.09 -4.42
C HIS A 46 -6.88 -7.48 -4.22
N GLN A 47 -6.11 -8.56 -4.37
CA GLN A 47 -6.59 -9.90 -4.09
C GLN A 47 -6.75 -10.18 -2.58
N MET A 48 -6.10 -9.38 -1.73
CA MET A 48 -6.15 -9.54 -0.27
C MET A 48 -7.45 -8.99 0.36
N THR A 49 -8.28 -8.27 -0.39
CA THR A 49 -9.48 -7.60 0.14
C THR A 49 -10.42 -8.56 0.87
N ALA A 50 -10.72 -9.72 0.29
CA ALA A 50 -11.64 -10.67 0.93
C ALA A 50 -11.10 -11.25 2.25
N GLU A 51 -9.78 -11.44 2.35
CA GLU A 51 -9.15 -11.90 3.58
C GLU A 51 -9.15 -10.82 4.66
N LEU A 52 -8.84 -9.57 4.28
CA LEU A 52 -8.89 -8.43 5.19
C LEU A 52 -10.32 -8.22 5.73
N ASP A 53 -11.34 -8.30 4.89
CA ASP A 53 -12.74 -8.21 5.33
C ASP A 53 -13.08 -9.28 6.37
N ARG A 54 -12.62 -10.53 6.14
CA ARG A 54 -12.81 -11.61 7.12
C ARG A 54 -12.14 -11.29 8.45
N LEU A 55 -10.88 -10.83 8.43
CA LEU A 55 -10.11 -10.47 9.63
C LEU A 55 -10.74 -9.29 10.38
N ILE A 56 -11.31 -8.31 9.67
CA ILE A 56 -12.02 -7.18 10.28
C ILE A 56 -13.28 -7.66 11.01
N VAL A 57 -14.07 -8.55 10.40
CA VAL A 57 -15.26 -9.12 11.04
C VAL A 57 -14.89 -9.93 12.29
N GLU A 58 -13.82 -10.72 12.22
CA GLU A 58 -13.32 -11.48 13.37
C GLU A 58 -12.87 -10.55 14.50
N PHE A 59 -12.09 -9.52 14.17
CA PHE A 59 -11.64 -8.52 15.13
C PHE A 59 -12.80 -7.81 15.82
N ASN A 60 -13.82 -7.37 15.07
CA ASN A 60 -14.98 -6.68 15.64
C ASN A 60 -15.77 -7.57 16.62
N LYS A 61 -15.91 -8.87 16.31
CA LYS A 61 -16.54 -9.83 17.23
C LYS A 61 -15.78 -9.95 18.55
N LEU A 62 -14.45 -10.00 18.50
CA LEU A 62 -13.61 -10.06 19.71
C LEU A 62 -13.79 -8.83 20.60
N ILE A 63 -13.99 -7.65 20.00
CA ILE A 63 -14.24 -6.40 20.73
C ILE A 63 -15.65 -6.36 21.30
N ASP A 64 -16.65 -6.81 20.55
CA ASP A 64 -18.06 -6.81 21.00
C ASP A 64 -18.33 -7.85 22.11
N GLU A 65 -17.53 -8.91 22.18
CA GLU A 65 -17.61 -9.96 23.20
C GLU A 65 -16.81 -9.67 24.49
N ALA A 66 -16.00 -8.59 24.51
CA ALA A 66 -15.14 -8.17 25.62
C ALA A 66 -15.79 -7.11 26.53
#